data_AF-A0A401IBB1-F1
#
_entry.id   AF-A0A401IBB1-F1
#
_cell.length_a   1.000
_cell.length_b   1.000
_cell.length_c   1.000
_cell.angle_alpha   90.00
_cell.angle_beta   90.00
_cell.angle_gamma   90.00
#
_symmetry.space_group_name_H-M   'P 1'
#
loop_
_entity.id
_entity.type
_entity.pdbx_description
1 polymer ?
#
loop_
_entity_poly.entity_id
_entity_poly.type
_entity_poly.pdbx_seq_one_letter_code
_entity_poly.pdbx_strand_id
1 'polypeptide(L)'
;MKWKSKVVTATLAVSLVGSSLAGIPLSSKGLAELIGVSTVQAAEQPFLSESFLERMRAIHAGLHVDEQDVLDVRRLRDEIRTLTYAQHGSAIDPIWNKLADDLPEAEHEFVKQQLFEFVVAVGSIYYDPNLKDLEEIRNKPEYRKALVAVAAAAGYGEQTDLTVPDIFSFIFGSEGKRGVEGEFRAQLAGRSSTELALLLVDETRRNALLRSSLAAVLRDRDGYTVSAILGKLGVTEQEIIETSMNFRRILQHESEAVEAMAFAYLRSEAKATTTASADGRRHTLKLTILGIEVPSVALEWSKVSAGGNLQVSPSGVVTLTGNATTGTATIRAEVPALARVIFEQEVTVNQGGGEFLSRYVADMQRLIDRLPGANEQRRLALIRQGQRLSERTWAPFVTPDIRSLIDRSGQRAQFAPTLQAIQPFIDQQTSASAIISEQLGELGGSLDFLDPAMTFDFERLRRQPLDIRLSADILASLKAADITTLTFVADGMRVNIPIGQFSSDLTFSFGVAAPPSGGSASEAYELGG
;
A
#
# COMPACT_ATOMS: atom_id res chain seq x y z
N MET A 1 -16.24 -38.42 -27.41
CA MET A 1 -14.80 -38.22 -27.71
C MET A 1 -14.04 -38.16 -26.39
N LYS A 2 -12.79 -38.66 -26.34
CA LYS A 2 -11.92 -38.54 -25.15
C LYS A 2 -10.97 -37.36 -25.37
N TRP A 3 -11.05 -36.32 -24.55
CA TRP A 3 -9.99 -35.30 -24.48
C TRP A 3 -9.07 -35.64 -23.29
N LYS A 4 -7.80 -35.89 -23.59
CA LYS A 4 -6.72 -36.14 -22.62
C LYS A 4 -5.54 -35.23 -22.95
N SER A 5 -5.36 -34.18 -22.15
CA SER A 5 -4.11 -33.42 -22.01
C SER A 5 -4.24 -32.62 -20.72
N LYS A 6 -3.77 -33.16 -19.58
CA LYS A 6 -2.40 -32.90 -19.08
C LYS A 6 -2.08 -31.39 -19.05
N VAL A 7 -2.50 -30.75 -17.96
CA VAL A 7 -1.85 -29.55 -17.44
C VAL A 7 -1.00 -30.00 -16.25
N VAL A 8 0.22 -29.48 -16.13
CA VAL A 8 1.24 -29.90 -15.16
C VAL A 8 1.64 -28.69 -14.33
N THR A 9 1.64 -28.83 -13.01
CA THR A 9 1.64 -27.73 -12.04
C THR A 9 2.88 -27.78 -11.15
N ALA A 10 3.50 -26.63 -10.89
CA ALA A 10 4.75 -26.48 -10.15
C ALA A 10 4.54 -25.58 -8.93
N THR A 11 4.46 -26.16 -7.72
CA THR A 11 3.92 -25.41 -6.56
C THR A 11 4.74 -25.52 -5.28
N LEU A 12 5.44 -26.64 -5.03
CA LEU A 12 6.06 -26.87 -3.72
C LEU A 12 7.14 -25.86 -3.32
N ALA A 13 7.86 -25.24 -4.27
CA ALA A 13 8.89 -24.25 -3.93
C ALA A 13 8.36 -23.03 -3.15
N VAL A 14 7.05 -22.73 -3.20
CA VAL A 14 6.44 -21.58 -2.50
C VAL A 14 5.59 -22.00 -1.29
N SER A 15 4.92 -23.16 -1.34
CA SER A 15 4.10 -23.64 -0.21
C SER A 15 4.91 -24.14 1.00
N LEU A 16 6.20 -24.46 0.83
CA LEU A 16 7.05 -25.02 1.89
C LEU A 16 7.50 -24.02 2.99
N VAL A 17 7.29 -22.71 2.85
CA VAL A 17 7.82 -21.71 3.85
C VAL A 17 6.83 -20.62 4.27
N GLY A 18 5.92 -20.18 3.39
CA GLY A 18 5.17 -18.93 3.57
C GLY A 18 4.31 -18.78 4.84
N SER A 19 3.98 -19.86 5.55
CA SER A 19 2.96 -19.90 6.62
C SER A 19 3.51 -19.65 8.04
N SER A 20 4.43 -18.70 8.21
CA SER A 20 5.09 -18.35 9.48
C SER A 20 5.14 -16.81 9.68
N LEU A 21 4.93 -16.21 10.88
CA LEU A 21 4.99 -14.73 11.07
C LEU A 21 4.00 -13.97 12.02
N ALA A 22 3.31 -14.47 13.07
CA ALA A 22 2.58 -13.54 14.00
C ALA A 22 2.58 -13.86 15.50
N GLY A 23 3.12 -12.95 16.33
CA GLY A 23 3.09 -13.03 17.81
C GLY A 23 3.97 -12.02 18.57
N ILE A 24 4.15 -10.78 18.08
CA ILE A 24 4.94 -9.73 18.76
C ILE A 24 4.18 -8.39 18.70
N PRO A 25 4.08 -7.61 19.81
CA PRO A 25 3.46 -6.29 19.78
C PRO A 25 4.27 -5.29 18.95
N LEU A 26 3.59 -4.56 18.06
CA LEU A 26 4.13 -3.67 17.02
C LEU A 26 4.80 -2.36 17.54
N SER A 27 5.52 -2.41 18.67
CA SER A 27 6.29 -1.26 19.14
C SER A 27 7.75 -1.34 18.69
N SER A 28 8.26 -0.25 18.11
CA SER A 28 9.66 -0.10 17.69
C SER A 28 10.68 -0.20 18.83
N LYS A 29 10.23 -0.23 20.09
CA LYS A 29 11.08 -0.46 21.27
C LYS A 29 11.38 -1.95 21.53
N GLY A 30 10.44 -2.85 21.23
CA GLY A 30 10.61 -4.28 21.53
C GLY A 30 11.66 -4.97 20.66
N LEU A 31 11.81 -4.54 19.40
CA LEU A 31 12.83 -5.04 18.47
C LEU A 31 14.26 -4.74 18.93
N ALA A 32 14.49 -3.56 19.51
CA ALA A 32 15.82 -3.17 19.99
C ALA A 32 16.28 -3.98 21.22
N GLU A 33 15.36 -4.42 22.07
CA GLU A 33 15.68 -5.28 23.23
C GLU A 33 15.91 -6.75 22.82
N LEU A 34 15.15 -7.26 21.84
CA LEU A 34 15.30 -8.63 21.32
C LEU A 34 16.62 -8.86 20.56
N ILE A 35 17.16 -7.81 19.93
CA ILE A 35 18.47 -7.83 19.24
C ILE A 35 19.60 -7.32 20.17
N GLY A 36 19.26 -6.87 21.38
CA GLY A 36 20.07 -5.99 22.23
C GLY A 36 20.91 -6.63 23.34
N VAL A 37 21.12 -7.95 23.35
CA VAL A 37 21.98 -8.62 24.36
C VAL A 37 23.32 -9.02 23.75
N SER A 38 24.25 -8.06 23.74
CA SER A 38 25.59 -8.21 23.19
C SER A 38 26.52 -9.02 24.11
N THR A 39 26.81 -10.27 23.77
CA THR A 39 28.10 -10.88 24.11
C THR A 39 29.09 -10.63 22.98
N VAL A 40 30.30 -10.18 23.31
CA VAL A 40 31.30 -9.74 22.33
C VAL A 40 32.00 -10.94 21.71
N GLN A 41 31.34 -11.57 20.73
CA GLN A 41 31.97 -12.28 19.63
C GLN A 41 31.65 -11.51 18.34
N ALA A 42 32.46 -11.68 17.29
CA ALA A 42 32.22 -11.00 16.02
C ALA A 42 30.83 -11.38 15.51
N ALA A 43 29.91 -10.42 15.47
CA ALA A 43 28.51 -10.69 15.17
C ALA A 43 28.39 -11.23 13.74
N GLU A 44 28.16 -12.55 13.63
CA GLU A 44 27.76 -13.17 12.37
C GLU A 44 26.54 -12.40 11.84
N GLN A 45 26.54 -12.04 10.55
CA GLN A 45 25.37 -11.39 10.00
C GLN A 45 24.16 -12.33 10.12
N PRO A 46 22.98 -11.80 10.49
CA PRO A 46 21.79 -12.62 10.66
C PRO A 46 21.48 -13.37 9.37
N PHE A 47 21.19 -14.67 9.52
CA PHE A 47 20.94 -15.62 8.43
C PHE A 47 19.85 -15.17 7.45
N LEU A 48 18.88 -14.37 7.93
CA LEU A 48 17.80 -13.78 7.14
C LEU A 48 17.79 -12.27 7.36
N SER A 49 17.49 -11.51 6.31
CA SER A 49 17.33 -10.06 6.42
C SER A 49 16.03 -9.68 7.14
N GLU A 50 16.00 -8.53 7.81
CA GLU A 50 14.77 -8.03 8.43
C GLU A 50 13.63 -7.86 7.40
N SER A 51 13.96 -7.47 6.15
CA SER A 51 12.99 -7.36 5.05
C SER A 51 12.37 -8.69 4.61
N PHE A 52 13.02 -9.83 4.90
CA PHE A 52 12.42 -11.15 4.76
C PHE A 52 11.48 -11.41 5.94
N LEU A 53 11.94 -11.17 7.17
CA LEU A 53 11.13 -11.38 8.39
C LEU A 53 9.85 -10.54 8.40
N GLU A 54 9.91 -9.27 8.03
CA GLU A 54 8.74 -8.39 7.87
C GLU A 54 7.73 -8.93 6.85
N ARG A 55 8.22 -9.46 5.72
CA ARG A 55 7.34 -10.04 4.69
C ARG A 55 6.66 -11.31 5.18
N MET A 56 7.40 -12.18 5.84
CA MET A 56 6.84 -13.36 6.49
C MET A 56 5.80 -12.96 7.56
N ARG A 57 6.04 -11.88 8.33
CA ARG A 57 5.03 -11.32 9.26
C ARG A 57 3.74 -10.94 8.53
N ALA A 58 3.85 -10.24 7.41
CA ALA A 58 2.71 -9.83 6.61
C ALA A 58 1.95 -11.03 6.00
N ILE A 59 2.65 -12.06 5.49
CA ILE A 59 2.01 -13.25 4.91
C ILE A 59 1.22 -14.01 5.98
N HIS A 60 1.79 -14.27 7.15
CA HIS A 60 1.07 -15.00 8.21
C HIS A 60 -0.08 -14.19 8.83
N ALA A 61 0.05 -12.87 8.94
CA ALA A 61 -1.07 -12.00 9.28
C ALA A 61 -2.19 -12.13 8.24
N GLY A 62 -1.82 -12.17 6.95
CA GLY A 62 -2.75 -12.49 5.85
C GLY A 62 -3.38 -13.89 5.97
N LEU A 63 -2.64 -14.91 6.42
CA LEU A 63 -3.17 -16.25 6.67
C LEU A 63 -4.22 -16.25 7.79
N HIS A 64 -4.03 -15.44 8.83
CA HIS A 64 -4.93 -15.34 10.00
C HIS A 64 -6.21 -14.53 9.76
N VAL A 65 -6.44 -14.04 8.54
CA VAL A 65 -7.72 -13.44 8.14
C VAL A 65 -8.85 -14.50 8.07
N ASP A 66 -8.50 -15.78 7.88
CA ASP A 66 -9.43 -16.90 7.83
C ASP A 66 -8.90 -18.06 8.68
N GLU A 67 -9.67 -18.52 9.68
CA GLU A 67 -9.27 -19.64 10.54
C GLU A 67 -9.11 -20.95 9.76
N GLN A 68 -9.88 -21.13 8.67
CA GLN A 68 -9.82 -22.33 7.84
C GLN A 68 -8.50 -22.38 7.06
N ASP A 69 -8.00 -21.24 6.57
CA ASP A 69 -6.70 -21.13 5.90
C ASP A 69 -5.55 -21.56 6.82
N VAL A 70 -5.60 -21.18 8.09
CA VAL A 70 -4.62 -21.61 9.12
C VAL A 70 -4.70 -23.13 9.38
N LEU A 71 -5.91 -23.70 9.39
CA LEU A 71 -6.12 -25.13 9.60
C LEU A 71 -5.64 -25.98 8.43
N ASP A 72 -5.90 -25.58 7.18
CA ASP A 72 -5.49 -26.34 5.99
C ASP A 72 -3.96 -26.39 5.85
N VAL A 73 -3.31 -25.25 6.05
CA VAL A 73 -1.85 -25.16 6.16
C VAL A 73 -1.29 -26.06 7.27
N ARG A 74 -1.96 -26.12 8.43
CA ARG A 74 -1.52 -27.00 9.54
C ARG A 74 -1.65 -28.48 9.17
N ARG A 75 -2.78 -28.87 8.57
CA ARG A 75 -3.01 -30.25 8.09
C ARG A 75 -1.93 -30.70 7.11
N LEU A 76 -1.57 -29.87 6.13
CA LEU A 76 -0.48 -30.16 5.20
C LEU A 76 0.86 -30.35 5.93
N ARG A 77 1.22 -29.47 6.86
CA ARG A 77 2.47 -29.58 7.64
C ARG A 77 2.55 -30.87 8.46
N ASP A 78 1.46 -31.21 9.13
CA ASP A 78 1.39 -32.44 9.93
C ASP A 78 1.40 -33.70 9.04
N GLU A 79 0.78 -33.64 7.85
CA GLU A 79 0.89 -34.69 6.83
C GLU A 79 2.33 -34.86 6.33
N ILE A 80 3.02 -33.76 6.00
CA ILE A 80 4.44 -33.77 5.59
C ILE A 80 5.32 -34.42 6.67
N ARG A 81 5.08 -34.17 7.96
CA ARG A 81 5.80 -34.83 9.06
C ARG A 81 5.67 -36.35 9.10
N THR A 82 4.61 -36.93 8.52
CA THR A 82 4.43 -38.39 8.47
C THR A 82 5.25 -39.06 7.35
N LEU A 83 5.83 -38.28 6.43
CA LEU A 83 6.55 -38.82 5.29
C LEU A 83 7.91 -39.41 5.69
N THR A 84 8.01 -40.74 5.63
CA THR A 84 9.27 -41.48 5.85
C THR A 84 10.00 -41.78 4.54
N TYR A 85 11.34 -41.77 4.56
CA TYR A 85 12.18 -42.11 3.41
C TYR A 85 11.92 -43.55 2.90
N ALA A 86 11.76 -44.51 3.83
CA ALA A 86 11.51 -45.91 3.50
C ALA A 86 10.24 -46.16 2.67
N GLN A 87 9.23 -45.27 2.77
CA GLN A 87 7.97 -45.38 2.02
C GLN A 87 7.90 -44.41 0.83
N HIS A 88 8.54 -43.25 0.93
CA HIS A 88 8.32 -42.11 0.01
C HIS A 88 9.60 -41.59 -0.64
N GLY A 89 10.77 -42.21 -0.40
CA GLY A 89 12.08 -41.76 -0.91
C GLY A 89 12.19 -41.67 -2.43
N SER A 90 11.30 -42.34 -3.18
CA SER A 90 11.18 -42.19 -4.63
C SER A 90 10.61 -40.84 -5.08
N ALA A 91 10.05 -40.03 -4.17
CA ALA A 91 9.53 -38.71 -4.52
C ALA A 91 10.61 -37.80 -5.12
N ILE A 92 11.86 -37.92 -4.65
CA ILE A 92 13.02 -37.15 -5.15
C ILE A 92 13.74 -37.80 -6.34
N ASP A 93 13.28 -38.93 -6.86
CA ASP A 93 13.92 -39.66 -7.97
C ASP A 93 14.28 -38.80 -9.19
N PRO A 94 13.44 -37.85 -9.67
CA PRO A 94 13.78 -37.03 -10.84
C PRO A 94 15.07 -36.22 -10.69
N ILE A 95 15.34 -35.69 -9.48
CA ILE A 95 16.60 -35.00 -9.16
C ILE A 95 17.70 -36.01 -8.79
N TRP A 96 17.38 -37.04 -8.00
CA TRP A 96 18.36 -38.05 -7.59
C TRP A 96 19.04 -38.75 -8.77
N ASN A 97 18.27 -39.09 -9.81
CA ASN A 97 18.76 -39.77 -11.01
C ASN A 97 19.68 -38.89 -11.89
N LYS A 98 19.89 -37.61 -11.52
CA LYS A 98 20.86 -36.68 -12.13
C LYS A 98 22.13 -36.51 -11.30
N LEU A 99 22.14 -37.08 -10.09
CA LEU A 99 23.16 -36.90 -9.08
C LEU A 99 23.90 -38.22 -8.76
N ALA A 100 23.18 -39.35 -8.81
CA ALA A 100 23.68 -40.64 -8.36
C ALA A 100 24.97 -41.07 -9.07
N ASP A 101 25.05 -40.92 -10.39
CA ASP A 101 26.19 -41.38 -11.19
C ASP A 101 27.49 -40.58 -10.89
N ASP A 102 27.37 -39.37 -10.37
CA ASP A 102 28.48 -38.49 -9.96
C ASP A 102 28.86 -38.63 -8.47
N LEU A 103 28.21 -39.53 -7.72
CA LEU A 103 28.48 -39.83 -6.31
C LEU A 103 29.09 -41.23 -6.11
N PRO A 104 29.97 -41.44 -5.11
CA PRO A 104 30.41 -42.77 -4.72
C PRO A 104 29.23 -43.65 -4.28
N GLU A 105 29.14 -44.88 -4.79
CA GLU A 105 28.04 -45.82 -4.51
C GLU A 105 27.78 -46.03 -3.00
N ALA A 106 28.85 -46.05 -2.20
CA ALA A 106 28.77 -46.19 -0.74
C ALA A 106 28.08 -45.00 -0.02
N GLU A 107 27.90 -43.87 -0.69
CA GLU A 107 27.22 -42.69 -0.15
C GLU A 107 25.77 -42.56 -0.63
N HIS A 108 25.34 -43.35 -1.62
CA HIS A 108 24.06 -43.18 -2.32
C HIS A 108 22.86 -43.19 -1.38
N GLU A 109 22.75 -44.22 -0.52
CA GLU A 109 21.64 -44.35 0.42
C GLU A 109 21.59 -43.18 1.41
N PHE A 110 22.75 -42.81 1.98
CA PHE A 110 22.85 -41.71 2.94
C PHE A 110 22.46 -40.36 2.32
N VAL A 111 23.06 -39.99 1.18
CA VAL A 111 22.81 -38.69 0.55
C VAL A 111 21.35 -38.61 0.10
N LYS A 112 20.82 -39.67 -0.52
CA LYS A 112 19.41 -39.70 -0.96
C LYS A 112 18.44 -39.59 0.23
N GLN A 113 18.67 -40.33 1.31
CA GLN A 113 17.87 -40.23 2.53
C GLN A 113 17.90 -38.82 3.11
N GLN A 114 19.09 -38.21 3.26
CA GLN A 114 19.23 -36.90 3.88
C GLN A 114 18.69 -35.76 3.01
N LEU A 115 18.74 -35.86 1.67
CA LEU A 115 18.06 -34.94 0.77
C LEU A 115 16.53 -35.04 0.90
N PHE A 116 15.99 -36.26 1.02
CA PHE A 116 14.56 -36.46 1.28
C PHE A 116 14.14 -35.89 2.64
N GLU A 117 14.88 -36.21 3.71
CA GLU A 117 14.63 -35.71 5.07
C GLU A 117 14.76 -34.18 5.14
N PHE A 118 15.68 -33.57 4.39
CA PHE A 118 15.80 -32.12 4.28
C PHE A 118 14.53 -31.49 3.68
N VAL A 119 13.99 -32.06 2.59
CA VAL A 119 12.73 -31.57 1.98
C VAL A 119 11.55 -31.69 2.95
N VAL A 120 11.44 -32.82 3.67
CA VAL A 120 10.41 -33.04 4.69
C VAL A 120 10.57 -32.08 5.87
N ALA A 121 11.80 -31.85 6.33
CA ALA A 121 12.08 -30.93 7.42
C ALA A 121 11.70 -29.50 7.04
N VAL A 122 12.16 -29.00 5.88
CA VAL A 122 11.80 -27.66 5.39
C VAL A 122 10.29 -27.53 5.21
N GLY A 123 9.62 -28.53 4.63
CA GLY A 123 8.19 -28.48 4.37
C GLY A 123 7.27 -28.58 5.58
N SER A 124 7.78 -29.06 6.71
CA SER A 124 7.00 -29.17 7.94
C SER A 124 7.20 -27.99 8.90
N ILE A 125 8.18 -27.11 8.66
CA ILE A 125 8.53 -25.95 9.51
C ILE A 125 7.28 -25.23 9.99
N TYR A 126 7.13 -25.10 11.31
CA TYR A 126 6.05 -24.32 11.91
C TYR A 126 6.37 -22.83 11.86
N TYR A 127 5.42 -22.01 12.30
CA TYR A 127 5.79 -20.66 12.66
C TYR A 127 6.68 -20.65 13.90
N ASP A 128 7.90 -20.12 13.78
CA ASP A 128 8.65 -19.56 14.90
C ASP A 128 9.19 -18.14 14.56
N PRO A 129 8.88 -17.10 15.37
CA PRO A 129 9.49 -15.78 15.18
C PRO A 129 11.00 -15.76 15.37
N ASN A 130 11.53 -16.73 16.12
CA ASN A 130 12.93 -16.84 16.48
C ASN A 130 13.72 -17.76 15.54
N LEU A 131 13.08 -18.28 14.49
CA LEU A 131 13.71 -19.10 13.45
C LEU A 131 14.36 -20.41 13.95
N LYS A 132 14.02 -20.92 15.13
CA LYS A 132 14.66 -22.10 15.76
C LYS A 132 14.58 -23.34 14.87
N ASP A 133 13.42 -23.65 14.30
CA ASP A 133 13.26 -24.76 13.33
C ASP A 133 14.21 -24.61 12.13
N LEU A 134 14.40 -23.38 11.64
CA LEU A 134 15.30 -23.06 10.53
C LEU A 134 16.77 -23.17 10.92
N GLU A 135 17.14 -22.72 12.13
CA GLU A 135 18.50 -22.85 12.66
C GLU A 135 18.86 -24.31 12.96
N GLU A 136 17.92 -25.10 13.47
CA GLU A 136 18.09 -26.55 13.65
C GLU A 136 18.34 -27.24 12.30
N ILE A 137 17.57 -26.90 11.26
CA ILE A 137 17.79 -27.40 9.89
C ILE A 137 19.13 -26.92 9.31
N ARG A 138 19.49 -25.64 9.51
CA ARG A 138 20.77 -25.04 9.06
C ARG A 138 21.98 -25.74 9.66
N ASN A 139 21.89 -26.08 10.95
CA ASN A 139 23.00 -26.58 11.73
C ASN A 139 23.06 -28.11 11.81
N LYS A 140 22.04 -28.84 11.33
CA LYS A 140 22.02 -30.32 11.32
C LYS A 140 23.18 -30.91 10.48
N PRO A 141 24.14 -31.63 11.09
CA PRO A 141 25.36 -32.08 10.40
C PRO A 141 25.11 -32.99 9.20
N GLU A 142 24.08 -33.83 9.27
CA GLU A 142 23.77 -34.80 8.21
C GLU A 142 23.26 -34.10 6.94
N TYR A 143 22.45 -33.05 7.09
CA TYR A 143 21.98 -32.23 5.97
C TYR A 143 23.14 -31.47 5.34
N ARG A 144 24.01 -30.85 6.15
CA ARG A 144 25.22 -30.19 5.65
C ARG A 144 26.11 -31.16 4.87
N LYS A 145 26.35 -32.36 5.39
CA LYS A 145 27.14 -33.40 4.69
C LYS A 145 26.51 -33.78 3.35
N ALA A 146 25.19 -33.96 3.29
CA ALA A 146 24.50 -34.28 2.05
C ALA A 146 24.57 -33.14 1.02
N LEU A 147 24.43 -31.88 1.43
CA LEU A 147 24.56 -30.74 0.53
C LEU A 147 26.00 -30.56 0.00
N VAL A 148 27.02 -30.79 0.82
CA VAL A 148 28.43 -30.81 0.39
C VAL A 148 28.66 -31.93 -0.64
N ALA A 149 28.09 -33.13 -0.45
CA ALA A 149 28.18 -34.20 -1.43
C ALA A 149 27.54 -33.80 -2.79
N VAL A 150 26.39 -33.10 -2.78
CA VAL A 150 25.76 -32.55 -3.99
C VAL A 150 26.66 -31.53 -4.70
N ALA A 151 27.32 -30.63 -3.96
CA ALA A 151 28.26 -29.66 -4.52
C ALA A 151 29.52 -30.33 -5.11
N ALA A 152 30.03 -31.36 -4.42
CA ALA A 152 31.16 -32.16 -4.87
C ALA A 152 30.86 -32.90 -6.18
N ALA A 153 29.71 -33.57 -6.28
CA ALA A 153 29.22 -34.23 -7.50
C ALA A 153 29.09 -33.26 -8.68
N ALA A 154 28.64 -32.02 -8.43
CA ALA A 154 28.58 -30.95 -9.43
C ALA A 154 29.96 -30.38 -9.85
N GLY A 155 31.06 -30.90 -9.28
CA GLY A 155 32.44 -30.51 -9.60
C GLY A 155 32.95 -29.27 -8.86
N TYR A 156 32.26 -28.80 -7.81
CA TYR A 156 32.69 -27.63 -7.02
C TYR A 156 33.65 -27.98 -5.86
N GLY A 157 33.79 -29.27 -5.53
CA GLY A 157 34.70 -29.79 -4.51
C GLY A 157 34.44 -29.26 -3.09
N GLU A 158 35.40 -29.46 -2.19
CA GLU A 158 35.34 -29.01 -0.78
C GLU A 158 35.47 -27.48 -0.61
N GLN A 159 35.59 -26.72 -1.71
CA GLN A 159 35.85 -25.28 -1.67
C GLN A 159 34.61 -24.41 -1.89
N THR A 160 33.47 -24.99 -2.29
CA THR A 160 32.19 -24.29 -2.37
C THR A 160 31.13 -25.14 -1.67
N ASP A 161 30.89 -24.86 -0.39
CA ASP A 161 29.78 -25.46 0.34
C ASP A 161 28.46 -25.00 -0.29
N LEU A 162 27.62 -25.94 -0.74
CA LEU A 162 26.20 -25.68 -0.89
C LEU A 162 25.60 -25.61 0.51
N THR A 163 25.13 -24.44 0.92
CA THR A 163 24.59 -24.23 2.27
C THR A 163 23.08 -24.06 2.26
N VAL A 164 22.44 -24.21 3.43
CA VAL A 164 21.03 -23.83 3.62
C VAL A 164 20.78 -22.34 3.26
N PRO A 165 21.65 -21.37 3.62
CA PRO A 165 21.61 -20.00 3.07
C PRO A 165 21.51 -19.90 1.54
N ASP A 166 22.24 -20.70 0.77
CA ASP A 166 22.15 -20.67 -0.70
C ASP A 166 20.77 -21.13 -1.19
N ILE A 167 20.19 -22.12 -0.52
CA ILE A 167 18.84 -22.62 -0.81
C ILE A 167 17.79 -21.55 -0.48
N PHE A 168 17.91 -20.87 0.65
CA PHE A 168 17.01 -19.78 1.02
C PHE A 168 17.16 -18.56 0.09
N SER A 169 18.39 -18.20 -0.31
CA SER A 169 18.64 -17.15 -1.30
C SER A 169 18.06 -17.51 -2.67
N PHE A 170 18.14 -18.77 -3.10
CA PHE A 170 17.51 -19.25 -4.33
C PHE A 170 15.97 -19.12 -4.29
N ILE A 171 15.32 -19.49 -3.18
CA ILE A 171 13.85 -19.45 -3.10
C ILE A 171 13.32 -18.02 -2.86
N PHE A 172 13.86 -17.27 -1.88
CA PHE A 172 13.30 -16.00 -1.40
C PHE A 172 14.11 -14.75 -1.77
N GLY A 173 15.29 -14.95 -2.34
CA GLY A 173 16.24 -13.88 -2.58
C GLY A 173 17.10 -13.55 -1.36
N SER A 174 17.95 -12.55 -1.54
CA SER A 174 18.83 -11.98 -0.52
C SER A 174 19.14 -10.54 -0.93
N GLU A 175 20.04 -9.85 -0.23
CA GLU A 175 20.48 -8.53 -0.68
C GLU A 175 21.03 -8.60 -2.12
N GLY A 176 20.49 -7.75 -3.01
CA GLY A 176 20.81 -7.75 -4.44
C GLY A 176 20.22 -8.89 -5.29
N LYS A 177 19.57 -9.91 -4.70
CA LYS A 177 19.07 -11.11 -5.41
C LYS A 177 17.57 -11.31 -5.16
N ARG A 178 16.79 -11.64 -6.21
CA ARG A 178 15.33 -11.78 -6.10
C ARG A 178 14.85 -13.15 -5.59
N GLY A 179 15.56 -14.22 -5.91
CA GLY A 179 15.06 -15.59 -5.77
C GLY A 179 13.78 -15.84 -6.57
N VAL A 180 13.21 -17.04 -6.41
CA VAL A 180 11.99 -17.45 -7.12
C VAL A 180 10.79 -16.59 -6.71
N GLU A 181 10.66 -16.26 -5.43
CA GLU A 181 9.56 -15.43 -4.90
C GLU A 181 9.67 -13.96 -5.35
N GLY A 182 10.86 -13.34 -5.30
CA GLY A 182 11.04 -11.96 -5.77
C GLY A 182 10.92 -11.83 -7.29
N GLU A 183 11.26 -12.87 -8.04
CA GLU A 183 11.05 -12.91 -9.49
C GLU A 183 9.58 -13.16 -9.84
N PHE A 184 8.85 -13.96 -9.04
CA PHE A 184 7.39 -14.05 -9.13
C PHE A 184 6.72 -12.69 -8.90
N ARG A 185 7.15 -11.94 -7.86
CA ARG A 185 6.67 -10.56 -7.64
C ARG A 185 6.96 -9.65 -8.81
N ALA A 186 8.17 -9.70 -9.37
CA ALA A 186 8.56 -8.86 -10.51
C ALA A 186 7.71 -9.17 -11.75
N GLN A 187 7.49 -10.46 -12.05
CA GLN A 187 6.64 -10.89 -13.17
C GLN A 187 5.14 -10.67 -12.92
N LEU A 188 4.70 -10.60 -11.66
CA LEU A 188 3.33 -10.25 -11.27
C LEU A 188 3.09 -8.74 -11.36
N ALA A 189 4.00 -7.91 -10.83
CA ALA A 189 3.92 -6.44 -10.86
C ALA A 189 3.97 -5.85 -12.28
N GLY A 190 4.51 -6.59 -13.25
CA GLY A 190 4.48 -6.24 -14.68
C GLY A 190 3.16 -6.59 -15.41
N ARG A 191 2.12 -7.07 -14.71
CA ARG A 191 0.84 -7.49 -15.31
C ARG A 191 -0.18 -6.36 -15.37
N SER A 192 -1.09 -6.48 -16.34
CA SER A 192 -2.30 -5.67 -16.37
C SER A 192 -3.32 -6.08 -15.30
N SER A 193 -4.20 -5.16 -14.91
CA SER A 193 -5.33 -5.43 -14.00
C SER A 193 -6.20 -6.62 -14.44
N THR A 194 -6.39 -6.80 -15.76
CA THR A 194 -7.15 -7.93 -16.32
C THR A 194 -6.40 -9.27 -16.15
N GLU A 195 -5.09 -9.30 -16.38
CA GLU A 195 -4.28 -10.50 -16.12
C GLU A 195 -4.25 -10.84 -14.63
N LEU A 196 -4.17 -9.83 -13.74
CA LEU A 196 -4.26 -10.04 -12.30
C LEU A 196 -5.59 -10.68 -11.90
N ALA A 197 -6.72 -10.15 -12.39
CA ALA A 197 -8.04 -10.75 -12.15
C ALA A 197 -8.14 -12.21 -12.63
N LEU A 198 -7.54 -12.53 -13.79
CA LEU A 198 -7.45 -13.92 -14.26
C LEU A 198 -6.57 -14.79 -13.36
N LEU A 199 -5.42 -14.28 -12.88
CA LEU A 199 -4.53 -14.98 -11.96
C LEU A 199 -5.18 -15.27 -10.59
N LEU A 200 -6.09 -14.42 -10.12
CA LEU A 200 -6.85 -14.67 -8.89
C LEU A 200 -7.71 -15.94 -9.01
N VAL A 201 -8.34 -16.19 -10.16
CA VAL A 201 -9.29 -17.31 -10.35
C VAL A 201 -8.75 -18.53 -11.10
N ASP A 202 -7.63 -18.40 -11.82
CA ASP A 202 -7.06 -19.45 -12.68
C ASP A 202 -5.76 -20.01 -12.07
N GLU A 203 -5.86 -21.18 -11.43
CA GLU A 203 -4.72 -21.91 -10.87
C GLU A 203 -3.65 -22.22 -11.94
N THR A 204 -4.06 -22.61 -13.15
CA THR A 204 -3.13 -22.94 -14.24
C THR A 204 -2.25 -21.74 -14.60
N ARG A 205 -2.80 -20.52 -14.59
CA ARG A 205 -2.02 -19.29 -14.82
C ARG A 205 -1.06 -18.99 -13.67
N ARG A 206 -1.47 -19.15 -12.41
CA ARG A 206 -0.57 -18.98 -11.24
C ARG A 206 0.60 -19.95 -11.33
N ASN A 207 0.33 -21.20 -11.66
CA ASN A 207 1.33 -22.25 -11.79
C ASN A 207 2.29 -21.99 -12.97
N ALA A 208 1.79 -21.46 -14.09
CA ALA A 208 2.62 -21.03 -15.21
C ALA A 208 3.52 -19.83 -14.86
N LEU A 209 3.03 -18.89 -14.05
CA LEU A 209 3.81 -17.74 -13.56
C LEU A 209 4.92 -18.18 -12.59
N LEU A 210 4.61 -19.05 -11.62
CA LEU A 210 5.60 -19.63 -10.71
C LEU A 210 6.64 -20.46 -11.46
N ARG A 211 6.21 -21.29 -12.42
CA ARG A 211 7.09 -22.02 -13.33
C ARG A 211 8.04 -21.08 -14.09
N SER A 212 7.53 -19.99 -14.66
CA SER A 212 8.33 -18.97 -15.36
C SER A 212 9.37 -18.30 -14.44
N SER A 213 9.01 -18.07 -13.17
CA SER A 213 9.89 -17.47 -12.16
C SER A 213 11.00 -18.42 -11.75
N LEU A 214 10.67 -19.68 -11.45
CA LEU A 214 11.65 -20.75 -11.20
C LEU A 214 12.61 -20.92 -12.38
N ALA A 215 12.08 -20.96 -13.61
CA ALA A 215 12.86 -21.08 -14.83
C ALA A 215 13.84 -19.92 -15.03
N ALA A 216 13.50 -18.70 -14.60
CA ALA A 216 14.36 -17.53 -14.69
C ALA A 216 15.54 -17.64 -13.70
N VAL A 217 15.27 -18.01 -12.45
CA VAL A 217 16.30 -18.17 -11.40
C VAL A 217 17.24 -19.34 -11.72
N LEU A 218 16.72 -20.47 -12.23
CA LEU A 218 17.54 -21.61 -12.67
C LEU A 218 18.48 -21.29 -13.86
N ARG A 219 18.14 -20.28 -14.67
CA ARG A 219 19.00 -19.79 -15.75
C ARG A 219 20.11 -18.87 -15.25
N ASP A 220 19.92 -18.21 -14.11
CA ASP A 220 20.92 -17.35 -13.48
C ASP A 220 21.94 -18.19 -12.67
N ARG A 221 22.89 -18.78 -13.39
CA ARG A 221 23.94 -19.65 -12.82
C ARG A 221 25.06 -18.88 -12.15
N ASP A 222 25.21 -17.60 -12.46
CA ASP A 222 26.24 -16.73 -11.85
C ASP A 222 25.67 -16.05 -10.58
N GLY A 223 24.36 -15.79 -10.53
CA GLY A 223 23.67 -15.24 -9.38
C GLY A 223 23.36 -16.24 -8.27
N TYR A 224 23.19 -17.54 -8.55
CA TYR A 224 22.79 -18.52 -7.53
C TYR A 224 23.61 -19.81 -7.55
N THR A 225 24.24 -20.13 -6.42
CA THR A 225 24.98 -21.38 -6.15
C THR A 225 24.15 -22.62 -6.48
N VAL A 226 22.87 -22.62 -6.08
CA VAL A 226 21.91 -23.69 -6.40
C VAL A 226 21.71 -23.86 -7.91
N SER A 227 21.47 -22.77 -8.66
CA SER A 227 21.30 -22.81 -10.12
C SER A 227 22.57 -23.29 -10.83
N ALA A 228 23.74 -22.90 -10.33
CA ALA A 228 25.04 -23.32 -10.85
C ALA A 228 25.23 -24.84 -10.69
N ILE A 229 25.03 -25.36 -9.47
CA ILE A 229 25.15 -26.78 -9.11
C ILE A 229 24.13 -27.65 -9.88
N LEU A 230 22.84 -27.31 -9.82
CA LEU A 230 21.79 -28.05 -10.54
C LEU A 230 22.03 -28.02 -12.06
N GLY A 231 22.48 -26.89 -12.59
CA GLY A 231 22.83 -26.73 -13.99
C GLY A 231 24.06 -27.53 -14.44
N LYS A 232 24.96 -27.93 -13.53
CA LYS A 232 26.10 -28.82 -13.77
C LYS A 232 25.71 -30.29 -13.74
N LEU A 233 24.88 -30.69 -12.79
CA LEU A 233 24.28 -32.03 -12.68
C LEU A 233 23.27 -32.35 -13.81
N GLY A 234 22.95 -31.39 -14.68
CA GLY A 234 21.95 -31.58 -15.73
C GLY A 234 20.52 -31.73 -15.19
N VAL A 235 20.27 -31.26 -13.96
CA VAL A 235 18.92 -31.06 -13.40
C VAL A 235 18.31 -29.86 -14.10
N THR A 236 17.16 -30.06 -14.75
CA THR A 236 16.41 -28.98 -15.39
C THR A 236 15.21 -28.59 -14.54
N GLU A 237 14.53 -27.53 -14.98
CA GLU A 237 13.22 -27.14 -14.49
C GLU A 237 12.23 -28.32 -14.46
N GLN A 238 12.29 -29.24 -15.44
CA GLN A 238 11.36 -30.37 -15.54
C GLN A 238 11.53 -31.36 -14.39
N GLU A 239 12.76 -31.72 -14.02
CA GLU A 239 13.02 -32.63 -12.89
C GLU A 239 12.55 -32.02 -11.55
N ILE A 240 12.71 -30.71 -11.35
CA ILE A 240 12.21 -30.02 -10.14
C ILE A 240 10.67 -30.04 -10.09
N ILE A 241 10.01 -29.81 -11.23
CA ILE A 241 8.55 -29.89 -11.35
C ILE A 241 8.05 -31.32 -11.12
N GLU A 242 8.77 -32.34 -11.62
CA GLU A 242 8.41 -33.73 -11.42
C GLU A 242 8.59 -34.18 -9.97
N THR A 243 9.69 -33.79 -9.30
CA THR A 243 9.88 -34.00 -7.86
C THR A 243 8.76 -33.32 -7.06
N SER A 244 8.42 -32.07 -7.37
CA SER A 244 7.26 -31.39 -6.79
C SER A 244 5.98 -32.23 -7.00
N MET A 245 5.67 -32.60 -8.24
CA MET A 245 4.47 -33.38 -8.55
C MET A 245 4.45 -34.78 -7.90
N ASN A 246 5.59 -35.36 -7.54
CA ASN A 246 5.64 -36.62 -6.79
C ASN A 246 5.15 -36.44 -5.35
N PHE A 247 5.67 -35.44 -4.62
CA PHE A 247 5.18 -35.11 -3.28
C PHE A 247 3.68 -34.74 -3.30
N ARG A 248 3.23 -33.94 -4.26
CA ARG A 248 1.79 -33.57 -4.41
C ARG A 248 0.85 -34.76 -4.63
N ARG A 249 1.34 -35.89 -5.13
CA ARG A 249 0.53 -37.13 -5.29
C ARG A 249 0.45 -37.96 -4.01
N ILE A 250 1.30 -37.68 -3.03
CA ILE A 250 1.32 -38.33 -1.72
C ILE A 250 0.46 -37.52 -0.74
N LEU A 251 0.55 -36.18 -0.80
CA LEU A 251 -0.09 -35.23 0.10
C LEU A 251 -1.55 -34.97 -0.29
N GLN A 252 -2.47 -35.22 0.64
CA GLN A 252 -3.92 -35.07 0.48
C GLN A 252 -4.38 -33.62 0.72
N HIS A 253 -3.70 -32.88 1.58
CA HIS A 253 -4.09 -31.51 1.98
C HIS A 253 -3.33 -30.40 1.23
N GLU A 254 -2.64 -30.74 0.14
CA GLU A 254 -1.75 -29.81 -0.56
C GLU A 254 -2.52 -28.69 -1.28
N SER A 255 -3.67 -29.01 -1.89
CA SER A 255 -4.43 -28.05 -2.71
C SER A 255 -5.01 -26.92 -1.86
N GLU A 256 -5.63 -27.26 -0.74
CA GLU A 256 -6.27 -26.32 0.19
C GLU A 256 -5.22 -25.43 0.86
N ALA A 257 -4.12 -26.02 1.33
CA ALA A 257 -3.02 -25.28 1.94
C ALA A 257 -2.28 -24.35 0.95
N VAL A 258 -2.13 -24.77 -0.31
CA VAL A 258 -1.60 -23.93 -1.39
C VAL A 258 -2.51 -22.74 -1.67
N GLU A 259 -3.82 -22.96 -1.74
CA GLU A 259 -4.79 -21.89 -1.97
C GLU A 259 -4.77 -20.89 -0.81
N ALA A 260 -4.88 -21.38 0.42
CA ALA A 260 -4.75 -20.59 1.65
C ALA A 260 -3.46 -19.75 1.65
N MET A 261 -2.34 -20.35 1.25
CA MET A 261 -1.05 -19.65 1.13
C MET A 261 -1.02 -18.60 0.02
N ALA A 262 -1.62 -18.87 -1.14
CA ALA A 262 -1.72 -17.88 -2.21
C ALA A 262 -2.57 -16.67 -1.77
N PHE A 263 -3.67 -16.90 -1.04
CA PHE A 263 -4.50 -15.83 -0.49
C PHE A 263 -3.81 -15.06 0.64
N ALA A 264 -3.12 -15.74 1.55
CA ALA A 264 -2.27 -15.12 2.56
C ALA A 264 -1.22 -14.17 1.95
N TYR A 265 -0.58 -14.62 0.86
CA TYR A 265 0.36 -13.81 0.10
C TYR A 265 -0.29 -12.58 -0.54
N LEU A 266 -1.42 -12.76 -1.23
CA LEU A 266 -2.16 -11.65 -1.86
C LEU A 266 -2.60 -10.61 -0.83
N ARG A 267 -3.12 -11.05 0.33
CA ARG A 267 -3.49 -10.18 1.47
C ARG A 267 -2.29 -9.38 1.99
N SER A 268 -1.10 -9.98 2.06
CA SER A 268 0.12 -9.31 2.54
C SER A 268 0.62 -8.18 1.62
N GLU A 269 0.29 -8.25 0.33
CA GLU A 269 0.64 -7.25 -0.68
C GLU A 269 -0.52 -6.30 -1.03
N ALA A 270 -1.71 -6.54 -0.47
CA ALA A 270 -2.93 -5.81 -0.75
C ALA A 270 -2.95 -4.45 -0.02
N LYS A 271 -3.20 -3.38 -0.77
CA LYS A 271 -3.29 -2.01 -0.24
C LYS A 271 -4.54 -1.34 -0.80
N ALA A 272 -5.43 -0.91 0.09
CA ALA A 272 -6.52 -0.03 -0.29
C ALA A 272 -5.99 1.37 -0.60
N THR A 273 -6.56 1.98 -1.63
CA THR A 273 -6.45 3.39 -1.95
C THR A 273 -7.85 3.98 -1.97
N THR A 274 -7.96 5.24 -1.56
CA THR A 274 -9.27 5.87 -1.32
C THR A 274 -9.33 7.20 -2.04
N THR A 275 -10.43 7.44 -2.74
CA THR A 275 -10.76 8.78 -3.28
C THR A 275 -12.01 9.29 -2.57
N ALA A 276 -11.90 10.43 -1.88
CA ALA A 276 -13.02 11.09 -1.23
C ALA A 276 -13.79 11.97 -2.23
N SER A 277 -15.09 12.09 -2.05
CA SER A 277 -15.91 13.12 -2.67
C SER A 277 -15.56 14.51 -2.14
N ALA A 278 -15.99 15.52 -2.88
CA ALA A 278 -16.00 16.93 -2.50
C ALA A 278 -16.40 17.18 -1.03
N ASP A 279 -17.52 16.56 -0.64
CA ASP A 279 -18.13 16.67 0.68
C ASP A 279 -17.54 15.74 1.75
N GLY A 280 -16.55 14.92 1.41
CA GLY A 280 -15.99 13.86 2.26
C GLY A 280 -17.00 12.78 2.67
N ARG A 281 -18.27 12.86 2.27
CA ARG A 281 -19.32 11.92 2.70
C ARG A 281 -19.28 10.61 1.95
N ARG A 282 -18.60 10.55 0.81
CA ARG A 282 -18.42 9.34 -0.01
C ARG A 282 -16.93 9.07 -0.21
N HIS A 283 -16.48 7.89 0.15
CA HIS A 283 -15.15 7.37 -0.17
C HIS A 283 -15.29 6.24 -1.19
N THR A 284 -14.60 6.32 -2.33
CA THR A 284 -14.50 5.20 -3.28
C THR A 284 -13.19 4.47 -3.02
N LEU A 285 -13.30 3.22 -2.56
CA LEU A 285 -12.19 2.32 -2.31
C LEU A 285 -11.77 1.61 -3.60
N LYS A 286 -10.47 1.48 -3.80
CA LYS A 286 -9.84 0.64 -4.81
C LYS A 286 -8.79 -0.22 -4.13
N LEU A 287 -8.66 -1.49 -4.54
CA LEU A 287 -7.58 -2.34 -4.05
C LEU A 287 -6.44 -2.36 -5.06
N THR A 288 -5.21 -2.31 -4.56
CA THR A 288 -3.99 -2.57 -5.34
C THR A 288 -3.24 -3.76 -4.76
N ILE A 289 -2.63 -4.58 -5.61
CA ILE A 289 -1.73 -5.67 -5.20
C ILE A 289 -0.43 -5.47 -5.98
N LEU A 290 0.71 -5.35 -5.27
CA LEU A 290 2.01 -5.00 -5.88
C LEU A 290 1.96 -3.74 -6.78
N GLY A 291 1.06 -2.80 -6.48
CA GLY A 291 0.85 -1.57 -7.26
C GLY A 291 -0.09 -1.69 -8.46
N ILE A 292 -0.61 -2.89 -8.78
CA ILE A 292 -1.61 -3.08 -9.83
C ILE A 292 -3.00 -2.93 -9.22
N GLU A 293 -3.83 -2.04 -9.78
CA GLU A 293 -5.24 -1.92 -9.43
C GLU A 293 -5.99 -3.21 -9.77
N VAL A 294 -6.65 -3.82 -8.78
CA VAL A 294 -7.53 -4.97 -8.97
C VAL A 294 -8.85 -4.48 -9.57
N PRO A 295 -9.32 -5.02 -10.71
CA PRO A 295 -10.58 -4.59 -11.31
C PRO A 295 -11.74 -4.73 -10.33
N SER A 296 -12.62 -3.72 -10.25
CA SER A 296 -13.82 -3.77 -9.42
C SER A 296 -14.77 -4.92 -9.78
N VAL A 297 -14.73 -5.41 -11.03
CA VAL A 297 -15.49 -6.60 -11.46
C VAL A 297 -14.97 -7.93 -10.90
N ALA A 298 -13.76 -7.95 -10.35
CA ALA A 298 -13.18 -9.12 -9.68
C ALA A 298 -13.39 -9.11 -8.16
N LEU A 299 -14.01 -8.05 -7.62
CA LEU A 299 -14.16 -7.78 -6.20
C LEU A 299 -15.62 -7.56 -5.81
N GLU A 300 -15.96 -7.96 -4.60
CA GLU A 300 -17.14 -7.48 -3.90
C GLU A 300 -16.73 -6.87 -2.56
N TRP A 301 -17.13 -5.61 -2.36
CA TRP A 301 -16.88 -4.88 -1.13
C TRP A 301 -18.09 -4.97 -0.19
N SER A 302 -17.84 -5.34 1.06
CA SER A 302 -18.88 -5.52 2.08
C SER A 302 -18.49 -4.84 3.40
N LYS A 303 -19.50 -4.58 4.23
CA LYS A 303 -19.34 -4.04 5.58
C LYS A 303 -19.55 -5.18 6.57
N VAL A 304 -18.53 -5.50 7.37
CA VAL A 304 -18.57 -6.64 8.30
C VAL A 304 -18.78 -6.23 9.77
N SER A 305 -18.46 -4.98 10.14
CA SER A 305 -18.77 -4.46 11.47
C SER A 305 -20.25 -4.08 11.62
N ALA A 306 -20.87 -4.49 12.73
CA ALA A 306 -22.19 -3.98 13.12
C ALA A 306 -22.13 -2.49 13.50
N GLY A 307 -23.18 -1.73 13.19
CA GLY A 307 -23.23 -0.29 13.47
C GLY A 307 -22.29 0.55 12.59
N GLY A 308 -21.97 1.77 13.03
CA GLY A 308 -21.23 2.75 12.22
C GLY A 308 -22.09 3.38 11.12
N ASN A 309 -22.07 4.70 11.00
CA ASN A 309 -22.94 5.49 10.10
C ASN A 309 -22.54 5.40 8.61
N LEU A 310 -22.21 4.21 8.12
CA LEU A 310 -21.72 3.94 6.76
C LEU A 310 -22.58 2.89 6.05
N GLN A 311 -22.88 3.14 4.79
CA GLN A 311 -23.26 2.12 3.81
C GLN A 311 -22.05 1.82 2.92
N VAL A 312 -21.91 0.56 2.49
CA VAL A 312 -20.87 0.11 1.56
C VAL A 312 -21.58 -0.58 0.39
N SER A 313 -21.29 -0.15 -0.84
CA SER A 313 -21.75 -0.84 -2.05
C SER A 313 -20.76 -1.95 -2.45
N PRO A 314 -21.21 -3.00 -3.16
CA PRO A 314 -20.35 -4.03 -3.75
C PRO A 314 -19.18 -3.47 -4.59
N SER A 315 -19.34 -2.30 -5.19
CA SER A 315 -18.33 -1.61 -5.99
C SER A 315 -17.26 -0.83 -5.20
N GLY A 316 -17.28 -0.88 -3.86
CA GLY A 316 -16.31 -0.19 -3.01
C GLY A 316 -16.66 1.25 -2.66
N VAL A 317 -17.88 1.70 -2.95
CA VAL A 317 -18.34 3.05 -2.55
C VAL A 317 -18.89 3.02 -1.13
N VAL A 318 -18.20 3.72 -0.23
CA VAL A 318 -18.54 3.88 1.18
C VAL A 318 -19.20 5.25 1.36
N THR A 319 -20.40 5.33 1.95
CA THR A 319 -21.15 6.59 2.07
C THR A 319 -21.70 6.80 3.49
N LEU A 320 -21.56 8.03 4.03
CA LEU A 320 -22.16 8.44 5.30
C LEU A 320 -23.69 8.42 5.25
N THR A 321 -24.32 7.70 6.17
CA THR A 321 -25.78 7.54 6.24
C THR A 321 -26.46 8.72 6.94
N GLY A 322 -27.57 9.21 6.35
CA GLY A 322 -28.36 10.31 6.93
C GLY A 322 -27.50 11.55 7.18
N ASN A 323 -27.71 12.23 8.31
CA ASN A 323 -26.98 13.47 8.65
C ASN A 323 -25.71 13.23 9.47
N ALA A 324 -25.15 12.01 9.47
CA ALA A 324 -23.91 11.73 10.18
C ALA A 324 -22.74 12.55 9.61
N THR A 325 -21.93 13.13 10.48
CA THR A 325 -20.70 13.86 10.15
C THR A 325 -19.46 12.96 10.14
N THR A 326 -19.54 11.79 10.77
CA THR A 326 -18.49 10.77 10.81
C THR A 326 -19.09 9.38 10.94
N GLY A 327 -18.35 8.39 10.44
CA GLY A 327 -18.69 6.99 10.51
C GLY A 327 -17.45 6.14 10.32
N THR A 328 -17.32 5.12 11.14
CA THR A 328 -16.24 4.13 11.10
C THR A 328 -16.85 2.74 10.97
N ALA A 329 -16.24 1.89 10.14
CA ALA A 329 -16.67 0.50 9.97
C ALA A 329 -15.50 -0.37 9.50
N THR A 330 -15.51 -1.65 9.88
CA THR A 330 -14.67 -2.66 9.24
C THR A 330 -15.27 -3.01 7.89
N ILE A 331 -14.47 -2.79 6.84
CA ILE A 331 -14.82 -3.02 5.43
C ILE A 331 -13.92 -4.11 4.89
N ARG A 332 -14.51 -4.99 4.08
CA ARG A 332 -13.87 -6.15 3.48
C ARG A 332 -13.97 -6.10 1.96
N ALA A 333 -12.95 -6.60 1.27
CA ALA A 333 -13.02 -7.00 -0.14
C ALA A 333 -12.84 -8.51 -0.29
N GLU A 334 -13.76 -9.14 -1.00
CA GLU A 334 -13.75 -10.57 -1.33
C GLU A 334 -13.64 -10.78 -2.84
N VAL A 335 -13.11 -11.94 -3.26
CA VAL A 335 -13.15 -12.42 -4.65
C VAL A 335 -14.37 -13.33 -4.80
N PRO A 336 -15.49 -12.88 -5.39
CA PRO A 336 -16.77 -13.59 -5.26
C PRO A 336 -16.78 -14.97 -5.91
N ALA A 337 -16.02 -15.13 -7.00
CA ALA A 337 -15.88 -16.40 -7.72
C ALA A 337 -15.24 -17.53 -6.88
N LEU A 338 -14.58 -17.19 -5.77
CA LEU A 338 -13.92 -18.13 -4.86
C LEU A 338 -14.44 -18.03 -3.41
N ALA A 339 -15.33 -17.07 -3.11
CA ALA A 339 -15.77 -16.73 -1.75
C ALA A 339 -14.60 -16.51 -0.76
N ARG A 340 -13.49 -15.90 -1.24
CA ARG A 340 -12.27 -15.67 -0.45
C ARG A 340 -12.05 -14.19 -0.15
N VAL A 341 -11.79 -13.88 1.12
CA VAL A 341 -11.34 -12.55 1.55
C VAL A 341 -9.92 -12.28 1.02
N ILE A 342 -9.67 -11.09 0.48
CA ILE A 342 -8.32 -10.63 0.11
C ILE A 342 -7.89 -9.33 0.82
N PHE A 343 -8.82 -8.64 1.47
CA PHE A 343 -8.53 -7.41 2.20
C PHE A 343 -9.61 -7.16 3.27
N GLU A 344 -9.20 -6.76 4.46
CA GLU A 344 -10.10 -6.29 5.52
C GLU A 344 -9.42 -5.17 6.31
N GLN A 345 -10.10 -4.03 6.47
CA GLN A 345 -9.57 -2.89 7.24
C GLN A 345 -10.71 -2.07 7.85
N GLU A 346 -10.47 -1.47 9.02
CA GLU A 346 -11.29 -0.38 9.51
C GLU A 346 -11.11 0.88 8.63
N VAL A 347 -12.22 1.42 8.14
CA VAL A 347 -12.30 2.64 7.33
C VAL A 347 -13.14 3.67 8.08
N THR A 348 -12.59 4.88 8.23
CA THR A 348 -13.32 6.04 8.74
C THR A 348 -13.59 7.02 7.59
N VAL A 349 -14.84 7.48 7.50
CA VAL A 349 -15.29 8.53 6.57
C VAL A 349 -15.73 9.73 7.40
N ASN A 350 -15.26 10.92 7.04
CA ASN A 350 -15.57 12.17 7.73
C ASN A 350 -16.13 13.17 6.72
N GLN A 351 -17.25 13.81 7.06
CA GLN A 351 -17.77 14.90 6.25
C GLN A 351 -16.75 16.05 6.20
N GLY A 352 -16.33 16.40 4.99
CA GLY A 352 -15.47 17.54 4.71
C GLY A 352 -16.16 18.86 5.04
N GLY A 353 -15.37 19.88 5.36
CA GLY A 353 -15.87 21.25 5.54
C GLY A 353 -16.49 21.59 6.92
N GLY A 354 -16.66 20.61 7.81
CA GLY A 354 -17.14 20.84 9.18
C GLY A 354 -18.59 21.31 9.30
N GLU A 355 -19.02 21.62 10.53
CA GLU A 355 -20.44 21.90 10.86
C GLU A 355 -21.07 23.02 10.01
N PHE A 356 -20.27 24.02 9.63
CA PHE A 356 -20.72 25.14 8.81
C PHE A 356 -21.16 24.69 7.41
N LEU A 357 -20.39 23.81 6.77
CA LEU A 357 -20.76 23.25 5.47
C LEU A 357 -21.83 22.16 5.57
N SER A 358 -21.92 21.43 6.69
CA SER A 358 -23.06 20.55 6.97
C SER A 358 -24.40 21.32 6.95
N ARG A 359 -24.43 22.54 7.53
CA ARG A 359 -25.62 23.41 7.49
C ARG A 359 -25.91 23.92 6.07
N TYR A 360 -24.88 24.30 5.31
CA TYR A 360 -25.03 24.70 3.90
C TYR A 360 -25.66 23.59 3.05
N VAL A 361 -25.17 22.36 3.14
CA VAL A 361 -25.73 21.20 2.41
C VAL A 361 -27.20 20.97 2.79
N ALA A 362 -27.53 21.01 4.08
CA ALA A 362 -28.92 20.86 4.54
C ALA A 362 -29.84 22.01 4.09
N ASP A 363 -29.31 23.23 3.93
CA ASP A 363 -30.06 24.36 3.38
C ASP A 363 -30.24 24.24 1.86
N MET A 364 -29.23 23.76 1.12
CA MET A 364 -29.28 23.53 -0.32
C MET A 364 -30.23 22.38 -0.70
N GLN A 365 -30.18 21.25 0.01
CA GLN A 365 -31.12 20.14 -0.21
C GLN A 365 -32.57 20.61 -0.07
N ARG A 366 -32.87 21.45 0.94
CA ARG A 366 -34.19 22.07 1.12
C ARG A 366 -34.60 23.03 0.00
N LEU A 367 -33.69 23.48 -0.86
CA LEU A 367 -34.00 24.20 -2.10
C LEU A 367 -34.20 23.24 -3.28
N ILE A 368 -33.37 22.20 -3.38
CA ILE A 368 -33.43 21.15 -4.41
C ILE A 368 -34.76 20.39 -4.32
N ASP A 369 -35.19 19.99 -3.12
CA ASP A 369 -36.46 19.29 -2.86
C ASP A 369 -37.71 20.10 -3.27
N ARG A 370 -37.54 21.40 -3.53
CA ARG A 370 -38.61 22.33 -3.94
C ARG A 370 -38.59 22.64 -5.44
N LEU A 371 -37.66 22.07 -6.20
CA LEU A 371 -37.63 22.15 -7.66
C LEU A 371 -38.73 21.31 -8.33
N PRO A 372 -39.07 20.07 -7.89
CA PRO A 372 -40.14 19.30 -8.50
C PRO A 372 -41.48 20.04 -8.43
N GLY A 373 -42.10 20.27 -9.60
CA GLY A 373 -43.37 21.01 -9.72
C GLY A 373 -43.25 22.54 -9.65
N ALA A 374 -42.05 23.11 -9.50
CA ALA A 374 -41.86 24.55 -9.59
C ALA A 374 -42.01 25.06 -11.04
N ASN A 375 -42.76 26.15 -11.22
CA ASN A 375 -42.76 26.88 -12.51
C ASN A 375 -41.42 27.59 -12.74
N GLU A 376 -41.16 28.06 -13.96
CA GLU A 376 -39.89 28.68 -14.35
C GLU A 376 -39.48 29.86 -13.45
N GLN A 377 -40.42 30.78 -13.18
CA GLN A 377 -40.18 31.92 -12.30
C GLN A 377 -39.77 31.47 -10.89
N ARG A 378 -40.42 30.41 -10.37
CA ARG A 378 -40.10 29.86 -9.05
C ARG A 378 -38.76 29.11 -9.03
N ARG A 379 -38.44 28.37 -10.10
CA ARG A 379 -37.14 27.71 -10.29
C ARG A 379 -36.00 28.73 -10.30
N LEU A 380 -36.12 29.81 -11.08
CA LEU A 380 -35.14 30.90 -11.10
C LEU A 380 -34.99 31.58 -9.73
N ALA A 381 -36.09 31.74 -8.98
CA ALA A 381 -36.04 32.29 -7.62
C ALA A 381 -35.32 31.36 -6.62
N LEU A 382 -35.48 30.03 -6.75
CA LEU A 382 -34.75 29.04 -5.95
C LEU A 382 -33.26 29.01 -6.30
N ILE A 383 -32.89 29.02 -7.58
CA ILE A 383 -31.49 29.09 -8.03
C ILE A 383 -30.80 30.34 -7.48
N ARG A 384 -31.43 31.52 -7.59
CA ARG A 384 -30.92 32.77 -6.99
C ARG A 384 -30.88 32.77 -5.45
N GLN A 385 -31.62 31.87 -4.79
CA GLN A 385 -31.52 31.68 -3.35
C GLN A 385 -30.32 30.78 -3.01
N GLY A 386 -30.08 29.72 -3.80
CA GLY A 386 -28.90 28.87 -3.69
C GLY A 386 -27.60 29.61 -3.97
N GLN A 387 -27.53 30.45 -5.01
CA GLN A 387 -26.38 31.32 -5.29
C GLN A 387 -26.04 32.23 -4.10
N ARG A 388 -27.01 33.00 -3.59
CA ARG A 388 -26.79 33.88 -2.41
C ARG A 388 -26.50 33.13 -1.11
N LEU A 389 -26.89 31.86 -1.00
CA LEU A 389 -26.48 31.00 0.10
C LEU A 389 -25.00 30.60 -0.08
N SER A 390 -24.64 30.14 -1.28
CA SER A 390 -23.30 29.75 -1.68
C SER A 390 -22.27 30.87 -1.52
N GLU A 391 -22.56 32.08 -1.99
CA GLU A 391 -21.71 33.27 -1.84
C GLU A 391 -21.38 33.56 -0.36
N ARG A 392 -22.40 33.51 0.51
CA ARG A 392 -22.24 33.75 1.96
C ARG A 392 -21.51 32.62 2.66
N THR A 393 -21.65 31.39 2.19
CA THR A 393 -20.91 30.22 2.68
C THR A 393 -19.47 30.20 2.16
N TRP A 394 -19.18 30.73 0.97
CA TRP A 394 -17.84 30.75 0.39
C TRP A 394 -16.91 31.77 1.07
N ALA A 395 -17.42 32.96 1.40
CA ALA A 395 -16.61 34.08 1.87
C ALA A 395 -15.62 33.77 3.03
N PRO A 396 -15.97 32.98 4.08
CA PRO A 396 -15.03 32.61 5.14
C PRO A 396 -13.86 31.72 4.67
N PHE A 397 -14.05 30.92 3.62
CA PHE A 397 -13.01 30.02 3.09
C PHE A 397 -12.01 30.75 2.18
N VAL A 398 -12.46 31.83 1.53
CA VAL A 398 -11.59 32.73 0.75
C VAL A 398 -10.65 33.52 1.65
N THR A 399 -11.07 33.86 2.89
CA THR A 399 -10.31 34.75 3.79
C THR A 399 -9.98 34.06 5.12
N PRO A 400 -8.99 33.13 5.15
CA PRO A 400 -8.64 32.39 6.36
C PRO A 400 -8.10 33.29 7.47
N ASP A 401 -8.35 32.90 8.73
CA ASP A 401 -7.86 33.63 9.90
C ASP A 401 -6.37 33.35 10.17
N ILE A 402 -5.52 34.17 9.55
CA ILE A 402 -4.06 34.08 9.64
C ILE A 402 -3.44 34.68 10.92
N ARG A 403 -4.24 35.11 11.92
CA ARG A 403 -3.72 35.84 13.09
C ARG A 403 -2.64 35.09 13.88
N SER A 404 -2.69 33.75 13.90
CA SER A 404 -1.70 32.88 14.55
C SER A 404 -0.42 32.66 13.72
N LEU A 405 -0.43 33.02 12.43
CA LEU A 405 0.67 32.80 11.49
C LEU A 405 1.58 34.03 11.30
N ILE A 406 1.32 35.10 12.05
CA ILE A 406 2.04 36.37 11.95
C ILE A 406 2.93 36.51 13.18
N ASP A 407 4.25 36.39 13.00
CA ASP A 407 5.21 36.76 14.04
C ASP A 407 5.23 38.30 14.19
N ARG A 408 5.28 38.75 15.44
CA ARG A 408 5.31 40.16 15.86
C ARG A 408 6.45 40.44 16.85
N SER A 409 7.39 39.52 17.00
CA SER A 409 8.55 39.62 17.90
C SER A 409 9.53 40.73 17.49
N GLY A 410 9.62 41.02 16.19
CA GLY A 410 10.51 42.02 15.60
C GLY A 410 9.89 43.41 15.41
N GLN A 411 10.71 44.35 14.93
CA GLN A 411 10.24 45.69 14.53
C GLN A 411 9.27 45.64 13.34
N ARG A 412 9.44 44.66 12.46
CA ARG A 412 8.54 44.34 11.34
C ARG A 412 7.75 43.08 11.71
N ALA A 413 6.46 43.05 11.41
CA ALA A 413 5.68 41.83 11.49
C ALA A 413 6.09 40.90 10.33
N GLN A 414 6.07 39.58 10.54
CA GLN A 414 6.44 38.60 9.52
C GLN A 414 5.32 37.58 9.33
N PHE A 415 4.83 37.45 8.10
CA PHE A 415 3.97 36.36 7.66
C PHE A 415 4.79 35.44 6.76
N ALA A 416 5.46 34.48 7.39
CA ALA A 416 6.30 33.48 6.75
C ALA A 416 5.88 32.06 7.19
N PRO A 417 4.63 31.64 6.89
CA PRO A 417 4.10 30.36 7.37
C PRO A 417 4.80 29.17 6.70
N THR A 418 4.76 28.01 7.36
CA THR A 418 5.15 26.74 6.76
C THR A 418 4.00 26.13 5.96
N LEU A 419 4.31 25.20 5.05
CA LEU A 419 3.27 24.45 4.31
C LEU A 419 2.29 23.77 5.27
N GLN A 420 2.79 23.13 6.33
CA GLN A 420 1.96 22.46 7.35
C GLN A 420 0.96 23.41 8.03
N ALA A 421 1.28 24.69 8.17
CA ALA A 421 0.41 25.67 8.79
C ALA A 421 -0.67 26.25 7.85
N ILE A 422 -0.42 26.24 6.53
CA ILE A 422 -1.35 26.75 5.50
C ILE A 422 -2.20 25.63 4.89
N GLN A 423 -1.69 24.41 4.79
CA GLN A 423 -2.37 23.27 4.16
C GLN A 423 -3.82 23.06 4.66
N PRO A 424 -4.14 23.16 5.97
CA PRO A 424 -5.52 23.02 6.44
C PRO A 424 -6.50 24.06 5.86
N PHE A 425 -6.04 25.26 5.49
CA PHE A 425 -6.86 26.26 4.82
C PHE A 425 -7.06 25.94 3.34
N ILE A 426 -6.02 25.43 2.66
CA ILE A 426 -6.10 24.95 1.27
C ILE A 426 -7.11 23.79 1.20
N ASP A 427 -6.99 22.81 2.09
CA ASP A 427 -7.87 21.64 2.15
C ASP A 427 -9.33 22.06 2.41
N GLN A 428 -9.55 22.94 3.40
CA GLN A 428 -10.88 23.47 3.71
C GLN A 428 -11.48 24.25 2.53
N GLN A 429 -10.69 25.11 1.86
CA GLN A 429 -11.17 25.89 0.71
C GLN A 429 -11.49 24.98 -0.48
N THR A 430 -10.67 23.96 -0.73
CA THR A 430 -10.89 22.96 -1.78
C THR A 430 -12.17 22.17 -1.53
N SER A 431 -12.35 21.63 -0.31
CA SER A 431 -13.59 20.93 0.08
C SER A 431 -14.81 21.86 -0.02
N ALA A 432 -14.72 23.10 0.48
CA ALA A 432 -15.80 24.07 0.43
C ALA A 432 -16.23 24.38 -1.01
N SER A 433 -15.26 24.64 -1.90
CA SER A 433 -15.49 24.91 -3.33
C SER A 433 -16.25 23.76 -3.98
N ALA A 434 -15.76 22.52 -3.76
CA ALA A 434 -16.32 21.33 -4.37
C ALA A 434 -17.73 21.01 -3.81
N ILE A 435 -17.97 21.16 -2.51
CA ILE A 435 -19.31 21.03 -1.88
C ILE A 435 -20.30 22.04 -2.47
N ILE A 436 -19.87 23.30 -2.55
CA ILE A 436 -20.70 24.39 -3.09
C ILE A 436 -21.01 24.14 -4.56
N SER A 437 -20.02 23.67 -5.32
CA SER A 437 -20.13 23.29 -6.73
C SER A 437 -21.17 22.20 -6.98
N GLU A 438 -21.04 21.07 -6.29
CA GLU A 438 -21.93 19.91 -6.42
C GLU A 438 -23.38 20.31 -6.11
N GLN A 439 -23.60 20.92 -4.94
CA GLN A 439 -24.94 21.30 -4.49
C GLN A 439 -25.60 22.39 -5.34
N LEU A 440 -24.83 23.37 -5.85
CA LEU A 440 -25.40 24.40 -6.72
C LEU A 440 -25.66 23.85 -8.14
N GLY A 441 -24.83 22.93 -8.62
CA GLY A 441 -25.02 22.21 -9.87
C GLY A 441 -26.31 21.37 -9.86
N GLU A 442 -26.58 20.64 -8.78
CA GLU A 442 -27.84 19.90 -8.59
C GLU A 442 -29.07 20.82 -8.59
N LEU A 443 -28.96 22.03 -8.05
CA LEU A 443 -30.01 23.05 -8.10
C LEU A 443 -30.19 23.65 -9.53
N GLY A 444 -29.23 23.43 -10.43
CA GLY A 444 -29.18 23.98 -11.79
C GLY A 444 -28.62 25.40 -11.88
N GLY A 445 -27.75 25.80 -10.93
CA GLY A 445 -26.99 27.05 -10.99
C GLY A 445 -25.55 26.85 -11.47
N SER A 446 -24.85 27.97 -11.72
CA SER A 446 -23.42 28.02 -12.03
C SER A 446 -22.63 28.82 -10.98
N LEU A 447 -21.31 28.65 -11.00
CA LEU A 447 -20.37 29.13 -9.99
C LEU A 447 -19.54 30.33 -10.46
N ASP A 448 -20.13 31.20 -11.27
CA ASP A 448 -19.45 32.37 -11.86
C ASP A 448 -18.86 33.35 -10.80
N PHE A 449 -19.17 33.12 -9.51
CA PHE A 449 -18.66 33.85 -8.34
C PHE A 449 -17.57 33.11 -7.54
N LEU A 450 -17.30 31.82 -7.79
CA LEU A 450 -16.19 31.10 -7.16
C LEU A 450 -14.88 31.45 -7.88
N ASP A 451 -14.35 32.64 -7.57
CA ASP A 451 -12.98 33.00 -7.96
C ASP A 451 -12.00 32.06 -7.23
N PRO A 452 -11.12 31.33 -7.94
CA PRO A 452 -10.04 30.52 -7.36
C PRO A 452 -8.94 31.41 -6.74
N ALA A 453 -9.31 32.12 -5.68
CA ALA A 453 -8.46 33.06 -4.97
C ALA A 453 -8.43 32.79 -3.46
N MET A 454 -7.26 32.96 -2.85
CA MET A 454 -7.12 33.00 -1.38
C MET A 454 -6.68 34.40 -0.94
N THR A 455 -7.37 34.96 0.05
CA THR A 455 -7.19 36.33 0.55
C THR A 455 -6.58 36.32 1.94
N PHE A 456 -5.39 36.90 2.06
CA PHE A 456 -4.71 37.13 3.32
C PHE A 456 -4.99 38.58 3.78
N ASP A 457 -5.84 38.72 4.78
CA ASP A 457 -6.24 40.01 5.38
C ASP A 457 -5.35 40.38 6.58
N PHE A 458 -4.63 41.49 6.43
CA PHE A 458 -3.75 42.11 7.41
C PHE A 458 -4.24 43.47 7.89
N GLU A 459 -5.45 43.95 7.54
CA GLU A 459 -5.97 45.25 8.00
C GLU A 459 -6.08 45.34 9.54
N ARG A 460 -6.08 44.19 10.22
CA ARG A 460 -6.04 44.07 11.69
C ARG A 460 -4.64 44.19 12.29
N LEU A 461 -3.59 44.40 11.49
CA LEU A 461 -2.27 44.80 11.96
C LEU A 461 -2.25 46.30 12.26
N ARG A 462 -1.74 46.68 13.43
CA ARG A 462 -1.70 48.09 13.86
C ARG A 462 -0.54 48.85 13.19
N ARG A 463 -0.66 49.21 11.91
CA ARG A 463 0.32 50.02 11.16
C ARG A 463 1.78 49.65 11.47
N GLN A 464 2.07 48.35 11.47
CA GLN A 464 3.42 47.82 11.63
C GLN A 464 3.89 47.38 10.25
N PRO A 465 5.13 47.70 9.83
CA PRO A 465 5.61 47.23 8.55
C PRO A 465 5.59 45.70 8.51
N LEU A 466 5.14 45.12 7.41
CA LEU A 466 4.91 43.69 7.26
C LEU A 466 5.81 43.12 6.17
N ASP A 467 6.47 42.00 6.47
CA ASP A 467 7.14 41.18 5.48
C ASP A 467 6.36 39.89 5.25
N ILE A 468 6.16 39.54 3.99
CA ILE A 468 5.41 38.37 3.53
C ILE A 468 6.39 37.47 2.79
N ARG A 469 6.44 36.19 3.15
CA ARG A 469 7.17 35.15 2.42
C ARG A 469 6.35 33.88 2.34
N LEU A 470 6.09 33.41 1.12
CA LEU A 470 5.52 32.09 0.86
C LEU A 470 6.56 31.25 0.11
N SER A 471 6.80 30.02 0.57
CA SER A 471 7.73 29.11 -0.09
C SER A 471 7.20 28.61 -1.42
N ALA A 472 8.10 28.16 -2.30
CA ALA A 472 7.72 27.48 -3.54
C ALA A 472 6.73 26.31 -3.31
N ASP A 473 6.88 25.56 -2.20
CA ASP A 473 5.99 24.43 -1.86
C ASP A 473 4.56 24.87 -1.56
N ILE A 474 4.37 26.02 -0.89
CA ILE A 474 3.03 26.60 -0.65
C ILE A 474 2.39 27.00 -1.97
N LEU A 475 3.15 27.65 -2.86
CA LEU A 475 2.65 28.02 -4.19
C LEU A 475 2.32 26.80 -5.05
N ALA A 476 3.08 25.71 -4.92
CA ALA A 476 2.79 24.45 -5.61
C ALA A 476 1.51 23.78 -5.07
N SER A 477 1.30 23.75 -3.75
CA SER A 477 0.08 23.21 -3.13
C SER A 477 -1.16 24.03 -3.52
N LEU A 478 -1.07 25.36 -3.49
CA LEU A 478 -2.15 26.25 -3.94
C LEU A 478 -2.54 25.98 -5.41
N LYS A 479 -1.55 25.83 -6.32
CA LYS A 479 -1.81 25.49 -7.72
C LYS A 479 -2.43 24.10 -7.89
N ALA A 480 -2.00 23.12 -7.10
CA ALA A 480 -2.57 21.77 -7.13
C ALA A 480 -4.04 21.75 -6.66
N ALA A 481 -4.41 22.69 -5.79
CA ALA A 481 -5.78 22.98 -5.35
C ALA A 481 -6.55 23.93 -6.30
N ASP A 482 -6.03 24.20 -7.50
CA ASP A 482 -6.57 25.13 -8.50
C ASP A 482 -6.73 26.59 -8.01
N ILE A 483 -6.06 26.99 -6.91
CA ILE A 483 -6.06 28.38 -6.43
C ILE A 483 -5.05 29.18 -7.25
N THR A 484 -5.54 29.98 -8.18
CA THR A 484 -4.73 30.70 -9.18
C THR A 484 -4.27 32.09 -8.73
N THR A 485 -4.98 32.71 -7.78
CA THR A 485 -4.71 34.09 -7.33
C THR A 485 -4.51 34.16 -5.81
N LEU A 486 -3.50 34.90 -5.36
CA LEU A 486 -3.37 35.32 -3.97
C LEU A 486 -3.67 36.81 -3.83
N THR A 487 -4.59 37.15 -2.95
CA THR A 487 -4.94 38.53 -2.62
C THR A 487 -4.35 38.88 -1.26
N PHE A 488 -3.61 39.98 -1.16
CA PHE A 488 -3.07 40.51 0.09
C PHE A 488 -3.74 41.84 0.38
N VAL A 489 -4.33 42.01 1.56
CA VAL A 489 -4.99 43.26 1.97
C VAL A 489 -4.30 43.81 3.22
N ALA A 490 -3.79 45.05 3.15
CA ALA A 490 -3.08 45.69 4.26
C ALA A 490 -3.22 47.22 4.19
N ASP A 491 -3.55 47.87 5.30
CA ASP A 491 -3.69 49.34 5.41
C ASP A 491 -4.56 49.98 4.28
N GLY A 492 -5.61 49.28 3.84
CA GLY A 492 -6.50 49.72 2.75
C GLY A 492 -5.95 49.50 1.32
N MET A 493 -4.73 48.99 1.17
CA MET A 493 -4.21 48.50 -0.09
C MET A 493 -4.65 47.05 -0.33
N ARG A 494 -5.04 46.74 -1.57
CA ARG A 494 -5.27 45.36 -2.04
C ARG A 494 -4.31 45.05 -3.18
N VAL A 495 -3.58 43.94 -3.08
CA VAL A 495 -2.63 43.45 -4.07
C VAL A 495 -3.04 42.05 -4.51
N ASN A 496 -3.36 41.88 -5.80
CA ASN A 496 -3.72 40.58 -6.37
C ASN A 496 -2.51 40.03 -7.13
N ILE A 497 -2.09 38.80 -6.82
CA ILE A 497 -0.90 38.15 -7.38
C ILE A 497 -1.31 36.83 -8.05
N PRO A 498 -1.27 36.73 -9.40
CA PRO A 498 -1.56 35.48 -10.10
C PRO A 498 -0.39 34.50 -9.92
N ILE A 499 -0.55 33.47 -9.09
CA ILE A 499 0.57 32.62 -8.68
C ILE A 499 1.09 31.69 -9.78
N GLY A 500 0.31 31.50 -10.85
CA GLY A 500 0.68 30.68 -12.01
C GLY A 500 2.08 30.99 -12.56
N GLN A 501 2.49 32.26 -12.52
CA GLN A 501 3.76 32.77 -13.06
C GLN A 501 4.99 32.48 -12.17
N PHE A 502 4.81 32.05 -10.92
CA PHE A 502 5.90 31.89 -9.95
C PHE A 502 6.34 30.43 -9.81
N SER A 503 7.64 30.15 -9.89
CA SER A 503 8.24 28.82 -9.67
C SER A 503 9.23 28.79 -8.50
N SER A 504 9.29 29.87 -7.73
CA SER A 504 10.19 30.09 -6.58
C SER A 504 9.42 30.78 -5.46
N ASP A 505 10.05 30.95 -4.29
CA ASP A 505 9.50 31.73 -3.18
C ASP A 505 8.95 33.09 -3.63
N LEU A 506 7.76 33.43 -3.14
CA LEU A 506 7.15 34.75 -3.27
C LEU A 506 7.49 35.56 -2.02
N THR A 507 8.17 36.70 -2.19
CA THR A 507 8.48 37.62 -1.10
C THR A 507 7.97 39.03 -1.43
N PHE A 508 7.31 39.68 -0.47
CA PHE A 508 6.80 41.05 -0.61
C PHE A 508 6.85 41.78 0.75
N SER A 509 7.03 43.10 0.73
CA SER A 509 7.11 43.92 1.95
C SER A 509 6.16 45.11 1.86
N PHE A 510 5.27 45.26 2.84
CA PHE A 510 4.53 46.49 3.07
C PHE A 510 5.34 47.42 3.97
N GLY A 511 5.49 48.67 3.54
CA GLY A 511 6.06 49.76 4.31
C GLY A 511 4.96 50.64 4.88
N VAL A 512 5.09 51.06 6.14
CA VAL A 512 4.23 52.10 6.70
C VAL A 512 4.69 53.43 6.11
N ALA A 513 3.80 54.12 5.39
CA ALA A 513 4.09 55.48 4.96
C ALA A 513 4.38 56.35 6.19
N ALA A 514 5.53 57.04 6.20
CA ALA A 514 5.85 57.97 7.27
C ALA A 514 4.70 59.00 7.37
N PRO A 515 4.20 59.31 8.58
CA PRO A 515 3.22 60.39 8.72
C PRO A 515 3.83 61.66 8.13
N PRO A 516 3.05 62.47 7.37
CA PRO A 516 3.59 63.66 6.72
C PRO A 516 4.26 64.53 7.78
N SER A 517 5.59 64.68 7.67
CA SER A 517 6.39 65.48 8.59
C SER A 517 5.82 66.89 8.60
N GLY A 518 5.37 67.37 9.76
CA GLY A 518 4.51 68.55 9.88
C GLY A 518 5.08 69.79 9.20
N GLY A 519 4.67 70.02 7.96
CA GLY A 519 4.76 71.33 7.32
C GLY A 519 3.82 72.27 8.05
N SER A 520 4.34 73.40 8.52
CA SER A 520 3.58 74.42 9.22
C SER A 520 2.39 74.88 8.38
N ALA A 521 1.19 74.86 8.97
CA ALA A 521 -0.04 75.33 8.33
C ALA A 521 -0.03 76.86 8.19
N SER A 522 0.61 77.38 7.14
CA SER A 522 0.55 78.79 6.76
C SER A 522 0.94 79.02 5.30
N GLU A 523 0.14 78.54 4.35
CA GLU A 523 -0.02 79.23 3.07
C GLU A 523 -1.38 78.89 2.46
N ALA A 524 -2.17 79.92 2.19
CA ALA A 524 -3.51 79.79 1.64
C ALA A 524 -3.41 79.56 0.13
N TYR A 525 -4.11 78.54 -0.37
CA TYR A 525 -4.50 78.53 -1.77
C TYR A 525 -5.87 79.19 -1.91
N GLU A 526 -5.85 80.38 -2.51
CA GLU A 526 -7.06 81.08 -2.94
C GLU A 526 -7.80 80.28 -4.03
N LEU A 527 -9.12 80.35 -4.01
CA LEU A 527 -9.98 79.89 -5.10
C LEU A 527 -9.88 80.87 -6.27
N GLY A 528 -9.76 80.36 -7.50
CA GLY A 528 -9.83 81.20 -8.69
C GLY A 528 -10.21 80.42 -9.96
N GLY A 529 -11.33 80.83 -10.57
CA GLY A 529 -11.72 80.48 -11.94
C GLY A 529 -12.72 79.33 -12.07
#